data_AF-Q8R654-F1
#
_entry.id   AF-Q8R654-F1
#
_cell.length_a   1.000
_cell.length_b   1.000
_cell.length_c   1.000
_cell.angle_alpha   90.00
_cell.angle_beta   90.00
_cell.angle_gamma   90.00
#
_symmetry.space_group_name_H-M   'P 1'
#
loop_
_entity.id
_entity.type
_entity.pdbx_description
1 polymer ?
#
loop_
_entity_poly.entity_id
_entity_poly.type
_entity_poly.pdbx_seq_one_letter_code
_entity_poly.pdbx_strand_id
1 'polypeptide(L)'
;MIKAFLCSLWFEKYLINPKNIKIINQESMENAYKKGKGVMAATMHMGNMEASTVSAGEHKIITVAKKQRNPFINNYITKLRGKANYMEVIEKNEKTSRVLISKLKEKKIYALFSDHRDKGAIINFFGKETKAPSGAVSMALKFEIPFVLVYNTFNEDNTITVYVTDEIELKRTGNFKEDVQNNVQYLINIMEDVIRKYPEQWMWFHDRWNNFREYKKHLKNRGNKK
;
A
#
# COMPACT_ATOMS: atom_id res chain seq x y z
N MET A 1 -1.12 11.68 13.56
CA MET A 1 -0.13 10.66 13.13
C MET A 1 0.21 9.59 14.18
N ILE A 2 0.40 9.90 15.49
CA ILE A 2 0.54 8.86 16.56
C ILE A 2 -0.62 7.85 16.53
N LYS A 3 -1.85 8.33 16.26
CA LYS A 3 -3.04 7.51 16.06
C LYS A 3 -2.84 6.40 15.01
N ALA A 4 -2.19 6.67 13.88
CA ALA A 4 -2.00 5.70 12.80
C ALA A 4 -1.19 4.46 13.25
N PHE A 5 -0.13 4.66 14.04
CA PHE A 5 0.71 3.58 14.55
C PHE A 5 0.06 2.85 15.73
N LEU A 6 -0.59 3.58 16.65
CA LEU A 6 -1.27 2.99 17.81
C LEU A 6 -2.52 2.18 17.41
N CYS A 7 -3.22 2.56 16.35
CA CYS A 7 -4.40 1.83 15.89
C CYS A 7 -4.07 0.43 15.37
N SER A 8 -2.85 0.18 14.87
CA SER A 8 -2.40 -1.18 14.53
C SER A 8 -2.34 -2.10 15.76
N LEU A 9 -2.16 -1.54 16.96
CA LEU A 9 -2.18 -2.31 18.22
C LEU A 9 -3.60 -2.64 18.68
N TRP A 10 -4.59 -1.87 18.25
CA TRP A 10 -6.01 -2.04 18.59
C TRP A 10 -6.85 -2.66 17.47
N PHE A 11 -6.20 -3.11 16.39
CA PHE A 11 -6.82 -3.63 15.17
C PHE A 11 -7.97 -4.60 15.44
N GLU A 12 -7.70 -5.66 16.22
CA GLU A 12 -8.66 -6.74 16.51
C GLU A 12 -9.88 -6.25 17.28
N LYS A 13 -9.76 -5.21 18.11
CA LYS A 13 -10.90 -4.69 18.89
C LYS A 13 -11.64 -3.59 18.17
N TYR A 14 -10.92 -2.73 17.46
CA TYR A 14 -11.47 -1.52 16.87
C TYR A 14 -12.24 -1.79 15.58
N LEU A 15 -11.71 -2.68 14.72
CA LEU A 15 -12.27 -2.89 13.39
C LEU A 15 -13.37 -3.95 13.32
N ILE A 16 -13.54 -4.76 14.38
CA ILE A 16 -14.65 -5.73 14.45
C ILE A 16 -15.99 -5.04 14.62
N ASN A 17 -16.05 -3.86 15.24
CA ASN A 17 -17.30 -3.13 15.42
C ASN A 17 -17.69 -2.42 14.11
N PRO A 18 -18.79 -2.82 13.43
CA PRO A 18 -19.20 -2.21 12.17
C PRO A 18 -19.52 -0.71 12.30
N LYS A 19 -19.87 -0.23 13.50
CA LYS A 19 -20.13 1.20 13.74
C LYS A 19 -18.87 2.07 13.58
N ASN A 20 -17.68 1.47 13.69
CA ASN A 20 -16.42 2.19 13.60
C ASN A 20 -15.90 2.32 12.17
N ILE A 21 -16.52 1.63 11.20
CA ILE A 21 -16.03 1.55 9.82
C ILE A 21 -17.16 1.81 8.85
N LYS A 22 -16.94 2.76 7.95
CA LYS A 22 -17.72 2.93 6.73
C LYS A 22 -16.88 2.54 5.54
N ILE A 23 -17.42 1.75 4.61
CA ILE A 23 -16.76 1.46 3.35
C ILE A 23 -17.50 2.16 2.22
N ILE A 24 -16.77 2.93 1.42
CA ILE A 24 -17.26 3.57 0.21
C ILE A 24 -16.84 2.71 -0.98
N ASN A 25 -17.81 2.39 -1.84
CA ASN A 25 -17.64 1.61 -3.08
C ASN A 25 -17.10 0.18 -2.85
N GLN A 26 -17.61 -0.51 -1.82
CA GLN A 26 -17.27 -1.93 -1.58
C GLN A 26 -17.57 -2.82 -2.80
N GLU A 27 -18.60 -2.48 -3.57
CA GLU A 27 -19.01 -3.21 -4.77
C GLU A 27 -17.90 -3.28 -5.84
N SER A 28 -17.04 -2.27 -5.96
CA SER A 28 -15.90 -2.31 -6.88
C SER A 28 -14.94 -3.46 -6.56
N MET A 29 -14.64 -3.69 -5.26
CA MET A 29 -13.80 -4.83 -4.85
C MET A 29 -14.47 -6.16 -5.19
N GLU A 30 -15.77 -6.30 -4.89
CA GLU A 30 -16.52 -7.53 -5.17
C GLU A 30 -16.62 -7.81 -6.67
N ASN A 31 -16.89 -6.79 -7.48
CA ASN A 31 -16.97 -6.89 -8.93
C ASN A 31 -15.62 -7.26 -9.55
N ALA A 32 -14.52 -6.66 -9.06
CA ALA A 32 -13.17 -7.02 -9.45
C ALA A 32 -12.86 -8.49 -9.08
N TYR A 33 -13.23 -8.93 -7.88
CA TYR A 33 -12.99 -10.30 -7.43
C TYR A 33 -13.77 -11.34 -8.25
N LYS A 34 -15.04 -11.04 -8.59
CA LYS A 34 -15.91 -11.90 -9.43
C LYS A 34 -15.35 -12.17 -10.83
N LYS A 35 -14.40 -11.37 -11.33
CA LYS A 35 -13.68 -11.65 -12.60
C LYS A 35 -12.80 -12.91 -12.52
N GLY A 36 -12.62 -13.50 -11.34
CA GLY A 36 -12.01 -14.83 -11.19
C GLY A 36 -10.50 -14.87 -11.41
N LYS A 37 -9.83 -13.72 -11.38
CA LYS A 37 -8.36 -13.56 -11.48
C LYS A 37 -7.70 -13.16 -10.15
N GLY A 38 -8.49 -13.00 -9.08
CA GLY A 38 -8.07 -12.29 -7.87
C GLY A 38 -8.09 -10.77 -8.09
N VAL A 39 -7.60 -10.00 -7.12
CA VAL A 39 -7.55 -8.53 -7.20
C VAL A 39 -6.18 -8.04 -6.76
N MET A 40 -5.57 -7.16 -7.53
CA MET A 40 -4.36 -6.45 -7.15
C MET A 40 -4.76 -5.10 -6.57
N ALA A 41 -4.62 -4.93 -5.25
CA ALA A 41 -4.97 -3.71 -4.56
C ALA A 41 -3.71 -2.93 -4.20
N ALA A 42 -3.54 -1.74 -4.78
CA ALA A 42 -2.59 -0.78 -4.26
C ALA A 42 -3.14 -0.16 -2.97
N THR A 43 -2.30 0.01 -1.96
CA THR A 43 -2.67 0.68 -0.70
C THR A 43 -1.70 1.81 -0.34
N MET A 44 -2.11 2.64 0.61
CA MET A 44 -1.38 3.83 1.06
C MET A 44 -1.12 3.77 2.57
N HIS A 45 0.00 4.34 3.02
CA HIS A 45 0.27 4.58 4.44
C HIS A 45 -0.53 5.80 4.92
N MET A 46 -1.84 5.67 4.89
CA MET A 46 -2.84 6.70 5.17
C MET A 46 -3.72 6.26 6.34
N GLY A 47 -4.18 7.21 7.16
CA GLY A 47 -5.17 6.95 8.22
C GLY A 47 -4.72 5.80 9.14
N ASN A 48 -5.57 4.79 9.28
CA ASN A 48 -5.19 3.49 9.85
C ASN A 48 -4.79 2.55 8.71
N MET A 49 -3.49 2.36 8.52
CA MET A 49 -2.93 1.61 7.39
C MET A 49 -3.48 0.18 7.23
N GLU A 50 -3.92 -0.44 8.33
CA GLU A 50 -4.47 -1.79 8.31
C GLU A 50 -5.98 -1.82 8.01
N ALA A 51 -6.71 -0.71 8.20
CA ALA A 51 -8.17 -0.66 8.02
C ALA A 51 -8.62 -0.89 6.58
N SER A 52 -7.77 -0.58 5.60
CA SER A 52 -8.03 -0.91 4.18
C SER A 52 -8.27 -2.41 3.95
N THR A 53 -7.85 -3.28 4.86
CA THR A 53 -8.06 -4.73 4.76
C THR A 53 -9.51 -5.15 4.95
N VAL A 54 -10.33 -4.31 5.57
CA VAL A 54 -11.76 -4.58 5.78
C VAL A 54 -12.52 -4.57 4.47
N SER A 55 -12.03 -3.85 3.45
CA SER A 55 -12.64 -3.88 2.12
C SER A 55 -12.51 -5.24 1.43
N ALA A 56 -11.72 -6.17 1.96
CA ALA A 56 -11.63 -7.53 1.44
C ALA A 56 -12.86 -8.38 1.76
N GLY A 57 -13.70 -7.98 2.72
CA GLY A 57 -14.81 -8.81 3.19
C GLY A 57 -14.31 -10.18 3.67
N GLU A 58 -14.89 -11.24 3.12
CA GLU A 58 -14.52 -12.64 3.42
C GLU A 58 -13.32 -13.15 2.61
N HIS A 59 -12.85 -12.36 1.63
CA HIS A 59 -11.79 -12.78 0.72
C HIS A 59 -10.42 -12.74 1.42
N LYS A 60 -9.61 -13.77 1.18
CA LYS A 60 -8.28 -13.88 1.78
C LYS A 60 -7.32 -12.87 1.16
N ILE A 61 -6.46 -12.30 2.00
CA ILE A 61 -5.48 -11.29 1.60
C ILE A 61 -4.06 -11.88 1.61
N ILE A 62 -3.26 -11.53 0.62
CA ILE A 62 -1.80 -11.64 0.65
C ILE A 62 -1.22 -10.23 0.64
N THR A 63 -0.30 -9.95 1.56
CA THR A 63 0.45 -8.68 1.58
C THR A 63 1.95 -8.92 1.68
N VAL A 64 2.72 -7.84 1.53
CA VAL A 64 4.18 -7.85 1.66
C VAL A 64 4.58 -6.82 2.72
N ALA A 65 5.33 -7.27 3.72
CA ALA A 65 5.85 -6.39 4.76
C ALA A 65 7.34 -6.63 5.00
N LYS A 66 8.07 -5.56 5.36
CA LYS A 66 9.43 -5.71 5.88
C LYS A 66 9.36 -6.26 7.31
N LYS A 67 10.25 -7.19 7.63
CA LYS A 67 10.45 -7.68 8.99
C LYS A 67 10.85 -6.52 9.90
N GLN A 68 10.15 -6.38 11.02
CA GLN A 68 10.49 -5.36 12.01
C GLN A 68 11.77 -5.76 12.75
N ARG A 69 12.63 -4.79 13.05
CA ARG A 69 13.93 -5.04 13.72
C ARG A 69 13.75 -5.62 15.12
N ASN A 70 12.75 -5.14 15.85
CA ASN A 70 12.41 -5.69 17.16
C ASN A 70 11.57 -6.97 16.96
N PRO A 71 12.06 -8.15 17.38
CA PRO A 71 11.37 -9.41 17.16
C PRO A 71 10.05 -9.53 17.93
N PHE A 72 9.93 -8.90 19.10
CA PHE A 72 8.69 -8.92 19.89
C PHE A 72 7.58 -8.13 19.19
N ILE A 73 7.90 -6.94 18.69
CA ILE A 73 6.97 -6.12 17.90
C ILE A 73 6.63 -6.84 16.59
N ASN A 74 7.62 -7.44 15.93
CA ASN A 74 7.39 -8.21 14.71
C ASN A 74 6.39 -9.35 14.93
N ASN A 75 6.63 -10.17 15.97
CA ASN A 75 5.78 -11.33 16.28
C ASN A 75 4.37 -10.88 16.67
N TYR A 76 4.24 -9.79 17.43
CA TYR A 76 2.96 -9.22 17.80
C TYR A 76 2.15 -8.77 16.56
N ILE A 77 2.75 -7.97 15.67
CA ILE A 77 2.11 -7.49 14.44
C ILE A 77 1.74 -8.66 13.53
N THR A 78 2.64 -9.63 13.33
CA THR A 78 2.36 -10.80 12.49
C THR A 78 1.22 -11.64 13.04
N LYS A 79 1.15 -11.82 14.37
CA LYS A 79 0.03 -12.52 15.02
C LYS A 79 -1.30 -11.80 14.82
N LEU A 80 -1.32 -10.47 14.94
CA LEU A 80 -2.53 -9.67 14.70
C LEU A 80 -2.99 -9.78 13.24
N ARG A 81 -2.08 -9.65 12.28
CA ARG A 81 -2.40 -9.79 10.85
C ARG A 81 -2.89 -11.19 10.50
N GLY A 82 -2.30 -12.25 11.07
CA GLY A 82 -2.75 -13.62 10.81
C GLY A 82 -4.18 -13.91 11.29
N LYS A 83 -4.64 -13.21 12.35
CA LYS A 83 -6.03 -13.28 12.82
C LYS A 83 -7.00 -12.41 12.00
N ALA A 84 -6.49 -11.30 11.45
CA ALA A 84 -7.23 -10.37 10.62
C ALA A 84 -7.46 -10.94 9.21
N ASN A 85 -8.69 -11.34 8.87
CA ASN A 85 -9.08 -11.78 7.52
C ASN A 85 -8.16 -12.83 6.88
N TYR A 86 -7.54 -13.69 7.71
CA TYR A 86 -6.56 -14.70 7.29
C TYR A 86 -5.43 -14.14 6.41
N MET A 87 -4.96 -12.93 6.72
CA MET A 87 -3.93 -12.28 5.94
C MET A 87 -2.62 -13.07 5.99
N GLU A 88 -2.15 -13.48 4.82
CA GLU A 88 -0.82 -14.05 4.63
C GLU A 88 0.18 -12.92 4.40
N VAL A 89 1.17 -12.81 5.29
CA VAL A 89 2.21 -11.78 5.21
C VAL A 89 3.49 -12.38 4.63
N ILE A 90 3.84 -11.99 3.41
CA ILE A 90 5.11 -12.35 2.78
C ILE A 90 6.20 -11.38 3.27
N GLU A 91 7.29 -11.92 3.79
CA GLU A 91 8.45 -11.10 4.16
C GLU A 91 9.10 -10.50 2.91
N LYS A 92 9.33 -9.18 2.95
CA LYS A 92 9.96 -8.44 1.86
C LYS A 92 11.45 -8.71 1.77
N ASN A 93 11.88 -9.35 0.70
CA ASN A 93 13.26 -9.65 0.34
C ASN A 93 13.40 -9.77 -1.19
N GLU A 94 14.55 -10.22 -1.69
CA GLU A 94 14.82 -10.34 -3.13
C GLU A 94 13.95 -11.39 -3.84
N LYS A 95 13.42 -12.37 -3.10
CA LYS A 95 12.56 -13.44 -3.63
C LYS A 95 11.08 -13.05 -3.63
N THR A 96 10.70 -11.92 -3.05
CA THR A 96 9.29 -11.52 -2.87
C THR A 96 8.48 -11.58 -4.16
N SER A 97 9.03 -11.09 -5.29
CA SER A 97 8.32 -11.12 -6.57
C SER A 97 8.04 -12.54 -7.04
N ARG A 98 9.01 -13.45 -6.89
CA ARG A 98 8.85 -14.87 -7.24
C ARG A 98 7.79 -15.54 -6.37
N VAL A 99 7.79 -15.26 -5.07
CA VAL A 99 6.80 -15.81 -4.13
C VAL A 99 5.40 -15.30 -4.48
N LEU A 100 5.22 -13.98 -4.70
CA LEU A 100 3.94 -13.43 -5.12
C LEU A 100 3.44 -14.05 -6.43
N ILE A 101 4.29 -14.21 -7.44
CA ILE A 101 3.93 -14.87 -8.70
C ILE A 101 3.44 -16.30 -8.47
N SER A 102 4.14 -17.09 -7.64
CA SER A 102 3.72 -18.47 -7.32
C SER A 102 2.35 -18.54 -6.61
N LYS A 103 1.94 -17.45 -5.97
CA LYS A 103 0.69 -17.30 -5.24
C LYS A 103 -0.46 -16.79 -6.10
N LEU A 104 -0.22 -16.31 -7.32
CA LEU A 104 -1.27 -15.76 -8.20
C LEU A 104 -2.35 -16.79 -8.55
N LYS A 105 -2.00 -18.08 -8.60
CA LYS A 105 -2.97 -19.17 -8.81
C LYS A 105 -4.03 -19.28 -7.71
N GLU A 106 -3.78 -18.71 -6.54
CA GLU A 106 -4.73 -18.71 -5.41
C GLU A 106 -5.85 -17.68 -5.60
N LYS A 107 -5.73 -16.74 -6.57
CA LYS A 107 -6.77 -15.76 -6.94
C LYS A 107 -7.29 -14.95 -5.74
N LYS A 108 -6.39 -14.63 -4.81
CA LYS A 108 -6.67 -13.85 -3.59
C LYS A 108 -6.67 -12.34 -3.88
N ILE A 109 -6.88 -11.53 -2.84
CA ILE A 109 -6.59 -10.10 -2.88
C ILE A 109 -5.12 -9.89 -2.52
N TYR A 110 -4.36 -9.24 -3.41
CA TYR A 110 -2.95 -8.90 -3.22
C TYR A 110 -2.84 -7.42 -2.84
N ALA A 111 -2.79 -7.12 -1.53
CA ALA A 111 -2.78 -5.76 -1.01
C ALA A 111 -1.35 -5.27 -0.78
N LEU A 112 -0.88 -4.34 -1.63
CA LEU A 112 0.51 -3.89 -1.65
C LEU A 112 0.60 -2.36 -1.47
N PHE A 113 1.29 -1.95 -0.41
CA PHE A 113 1.61 -0.54 -0.20
C PHE A 113 2.50 0.00 -1.33
N SER A 114 2.05 1.09 -1.95
CA SER A 114 2.62 1.59 -3.21
C SER A 114 3.02 3.07 -3.18
N ASP A 115 2.85 3.74 -2.05
CA ASP A 115 3.02 5.20 -1.86
C ASP A 115 4.40 5.61 -1.30
N HIS A 116 5.07 4.77 -0.52
CA HIS A 116 6.41 5.04 0.02
C HIS A 116 7.53 4.82 -0.99
N ARG A 117 8.72 5.34 -0.70
CA ARG A 117 9.88 5.21 -1.58
C ARG A 117 10.46 3.80 -1.52
N ASP A 118 10.55 3.13 -2.66
CA ASP A 118 11.30 1.89 -2.82
C ASP A 118 11.84 1.73 -4.26
N LYS A 119 12.53 0.63 -4.55
CA LYS A 119 12.93 0.26 -5.90
C LYS A 119 11.71 0.11 -6.81
N GLY A 120 11.78 0.62 -8.04
CA GLY A 120 10.71 0.56 -9.03
C GLY A 120 10.83 1.72 -10.03
N ALA A 121 9.69 2.32 -10.36
CA ALA A 121 9.59 3.42 -11.32
C ALA A 121 10.18 4.73 -10.77
N ILE A 122 10.70 5.58 -11.68
CA ILE A 122 11.11 6.95 -11.37
C ILE A 122 9.92 7.85 -11.67
N ILE A 123 9.36 8.50 -10.66
CA ILE A 123 8.11 9.26 -10.79
C ILE A 123 8.31 10.69 -10.28
N ASN A 124 7.41 11.57 -10.68
CA ASN A 124 7.20 12.87 -10.04
C ASN A 124 6.19 12.70 -8.90
N PHE A 125 6.52 13.15 -7.70
CA PHE A 125 5.62 13.19 -6.56
C PHE A 125 5.69 14.57 -5.89
N PHE A 126 4.57 15.29 -5.92
CA PHE A 126 4.42 16.68 -5.47
C PHE A 126 5.43 17.63 -6.13
N GLY A 127 5.64 17.48 -7.43
CA GLY A 127 6.57 18.31 -8.21
C GLY A 127 8.04 17.91 -8.10
N LYS A 128 8.39 16.87 -7.33
CA LYS A 128 9.77 16.41 -7.14
C LYS A 128 9.95 14.96 -7.61
N GLU A 129 11.02 14.72 -8.36
CA GLU A 129 11.40 13.37 -8.78
C GLU A 129 11.77 12.48 -7.58
N THR A 130 11.26 11.25 -7.57
CA THR A 130 11.62 10.21 -6.61
C THR A 130 11.30 8.82 -7.19
N LYS A 131 11.43 7.76 -6.39
CA LYS A 131 11.11 6.38 -6.80
C LYS A 131 9.85 5.86 -6.11
N ALA A 132 9.07 5.04 -6.80
CA ALA A 132 7.91 4.35 -6.25
C ALA A 132 7.96 2.83 -6.57
N PRO A 133 7.45 1.97 -5.67
CA PRO A 133 7.28 0.55 -5.94
C PRO A 133 6.43 0.32 -7.18
N SER A 134 6.95 -0.44 -8.13
CA SER A 134 6.22 -0.82 -9.35
C SER A 134 5.55 -2.19 -9.24
N GLY A 135 5.72 -2.89 -8.12
CA GLY A 135 5.31 -4.29 -7.95
C GLY A 135 3.84 -4.53 -8.27
N ALA A 136 2.94 -3.77 -7.64
CA ALA A 136 1.50 -3.92 -7.81
C ALA A 136 1.07 -3.70 -9.27
N VAL A 137 1.44 -2.56 -9.84
CA VAL A 137 1.14 -2.21 -11.24
C VAL A 137 1.73 -3.22 -12.22
N SER A 138 3.00 -3.61 -12.04
CA SER A 138 3.67 -4.55 -12.95
C SER A 138 3.04 -5.95 -12.95
N MET A 139 2.59 -6.44 -11.78
CA MET A 139 1.89 -7.71 -11.67
C MET A 139 0.49 -7.63 -12.28
N ALA A 140 -0.26 -6.56 -11.99
CA ALA A 140 -1.58 -6.35 -12.59
C ALA A 140 -1.50 -6.26 -14.12
N LEU A 141 -0.51 -5.53 -14.67
CA LEU A 141 -0.27 -5.48 -16.11
C LEU A 141 0.08 -6.87 -16.66
N LYS A 142 1.08 -7.53 -16.08
CA LYS A 142 1.64 -8.77 -16.64
C LYS A 142 0.66 -9.94 -16.63
N PHE A 143 -0.17 -10.03 -15.58
CA PHE A 143 -1.09 -11.14 -15.36
C PHE A 143 -2.56 -10.75 -15.55
N GLU A 144 -2.81 -9.51 -16.00
CA GLU A 144 -4.15 -8.98 -16.28
C GLU A 144 -5.10 -9.10 -15.09
N ILE A 145 -4.58 -8.82 -13.89
CA ILE A 145 -5.33 -8.87 -12.64
C ILE A 145 -6.07 -7.53 -12.49
N PRO A 146 -7.37 -7.54 -12.16
CA PRO A 146 -8.13 -6.35 -11.78
C PRO A 146 -7.35 -5.50 -10.77
N PHE A 147 -7.25 -4.20 -11.04
CA PHE A 147 -6.41 -3.29 -10.26
C PHE A 147 -7.25 -2.20 -9.60
N VAL A 148 -7.13 -2.05 -8.29
CA VAL A 148 -7.85 -1.02 -7.52
C VAL A 148 -6.89 -0.30 -6.58
N LEU A 149 -7.24 0.93 -6.21
CA LEU A 149 -6.62 1.62 -5.08
C LEU A 149 -7.55 1.52 -3.87
N VAL A 150 -7.00 1.15 -2.72
CA VAL A 150 -7.72 1.16 -1.44
C VAL A 150 -6.97 2.02 -0.44
N TYR A 151 -7.64 3.04 0.08
CA TYR A 151 -7.11 3.91 1.13
C TYR A 151 -8.17 4.14 2.20
N ASN A 152 -7.78 4.76 3.30
CA ASN A 152 -8.71 5.08 4.37
C ASN A 152 -8.31 6.37 5.08
N THR A 153 -9.28 6.97 5.76
CA THR A 153 -9.10 8.17 6.57
C THR A 153 -9.80 8.01 7.91
N PHE A 154 -9.29 8.67 8.93
CA PHE A 154 -10.02 8.95 10.16
C PHE A 154 -10.99 10.12 9.93
N ASN A 155 -12.18 9.97 10.49
CA ASN A 155 -13.16 11.02 10.67
C ASN A 155 -12.90 11.73 12.02
N GLU A 156 -13.55 12.87 12.26
CA GLU A 156 -13.36 13.68 13.48
C GLU A 156 -13.73 12.92 14.76
N ASP A 157 -14.75 12.07 14.69
CA ASP A 157 -15.21 11.20 15.79
C ASP A 157 -14.32 9.95 16.01
N ASN A 158 -13.18 9.89 15.29
CA ASN A 158 -12.24 8.78 15.23
C ASN A 158 -12.73 7.53 14.49
N THR A 159 -13.94 7.50 13.92
CA THR A 159 -14.35 6.42 13.02
C THR A 159 -13.50 6.43 11.74
N ILE A 160 -13.50 5.33 11.00
CA ILE A 160 -12.70 5.18 9.78
C ILE A 160 -13.62 5.09 8.57
N THR A 161 -13.28 5.83 7.53
CA THR A 161 -13.85 5.63 6.20
C THR A 161 -12.82 4.97 5.30
N VAL A 162 -13.13 3.77 4.79
CA VAL A 162 -12.34 3.06 3.79
C VAL A 162 -12.93 3.37 2.41
N TYR A 163 -12.06 3.69 1.46
CA TYR A 163 -12.44 4.00 0.08
C TYR A 163 -11.80 2.97 -0.83
N VAL A 164 -12.62 2.33 -1.66
CA VAL A 164 -12.19 1.52 -2.79
C VAL A 164 -12.45 2.35 -4.04
N THR A 165 -11.44 2.53 -4.91
CA THR A 165 -11.69 3.18 -6.20
C THR A 165 -12.46 2.25 -7.11
N ASP A 166 -13.05 2.78 -8.17
CA ASP A 166 -13.38 1.95 -9.32
C ASP A 166 -12.12 1.23 -9.84
N GLU A 167 -12.32 0.17 -10.61
CA GLU A 167 -11.20 -0.53 -11.24
C GLU A 167 -10.40 0.44 -12.11
N ILE A 168 -9.12 0.54 -11.79
CA ILE A 168 -8.18 1.40 -12.49
C ILE A 168 -7.76 0.67 -13.77
N GLU A 169 -8.17 1.22 -14.91
CA GLU A 169 -7.75 0.73 -16.21
C GLU A 169 -6.25 1.02 -16.42
N LEU A 170 -5.46 -0.04 -16.53
CA LEU A 170 -4.02 0.06 -16.76
C LEU A 170 -3.73 0.14 -18.26
N LYS A 171 -3.13 1.26 -18.68
CA LYS A 171 -2.79 1.51 -20.09
C LYS A 171 -1.74 0.53 -20.60
N ARG A 172 -1.93 0.04 -21.83
CA ARG A 172 -1.03 -0.90 -22.51
C ARG A 172 -0.69 -0.35 -23.89
N THR A 173 0.59 -0.08 -24.12
CA THR A 173 1.12 0.44 -25.39
C THR A 173 1.90 -0.61 -26.18
N GLY A 174 2.15 -1.78 -25.58
CA GLY A 174 3.01 -2.83 -26.12
C GLY A 174 4.45 -2.76 -25.61
N ASN A 175 4.85 -1.64 -25.00
CA ASN A 175 6.12 -1.50 -24.30
C ASN A 175 5.92 -1.68 -22.79
N PHE A 176 6.13 -2.90 -22.29
CA PHE A 176 5.87 -3.24 -20.88
C PHE A 176 6.60 -2.34 -19.88
N LYS A 177 7.84 -1.91 -20.18
CA LYS A 177 8.60 -1.05 -19.27
C LYS A 177 7.98 0.34 -19.16
N GLU A 178 7.58 0.90 -20.30
CA GLU A 178 6.91 2.19 -20.39
C GLU A 178 5.50 2.14 -19.79
N ASP A 179 4.75 1.06 -20.04
CA ASP A 179 3.44 0.83 -19.44
C ASP A 179 3.52 0.81 -17.91
N VAL A 180 4.50 0.09 -17.33
CA VAL A 180 4.72 0.10 -15.88
C VAL A 180 5.05 1.50 -15.38
N GLN A 181 5.95 2.20 -16.07
CA GLN A 181 6.39 3.54 -15.70
C GLN A 181 5.22 4.55 -15.68
N ASN A 182 4.42 4.57 -16.74
CA ASN A 182 3.29 5.49 -16.91
C ASN A 182 2.15 5.18 -15.94
N ASN A 183 1.82 3.90 -15.75
CA ASN A 183 0.74 3.52 -14.83
C ASN A 183 1.13 3.72 -13.36
N VAL A 184 2.41 3.56 -12.98
CA VAL A 184 2.86 3.93 -11.62
C VAL A 184 2.77 5.44 -11.42
N GLN A 185 3.16 6.26 -12.40
CA GLN A 185 2.96 7.71 -12.32
C GLN A 185 1.47 8.07 -12.16
N TYR A 186 0.60 7.43 -12.94
CA TYR A 186 -0.85 7.65 -12.85
C TYR A 186 -1.41 7.30 -11.46
N LEU A 187 -1.02 6.15 -10.90
CA LEU A 187 -1.36 5.76 -9.54
C LEU A 187 -0.90 6.81 -8.51
N ILE A 188 0.33 7.30 -8.65
CA ILE A 188 0.88 8.31 -7.75
C ILE A 188 0.13 9.64 -7.84
N ASN A 189 -0.30 10.06 -9.04
CA ASN A 189 -1.13 11.27 -9.19
C ASN A 189 -2.45 11.15 -8.43
N ILE A 190 -3.13 9.98 -8.52
CA ILE A 190 -4.35 9.72 -7.74
C ILE A 190 -4.06 9.80 -6.24
N MET A 191 -2.93 9.25 -5.80
CA MET A 191 -2.51 9.33 -4.39
C MET A 191 -2.20 10.76 -3.97
N GLU A 192 -1.63 11.61 -4.83
CA GLU A 192 -1.45 13.05 -4.54
C GLU A 192 -2.77 13.72 -4.26
N ASP A 193 -3.80 13.47 -5.08
CA ASP A 193 -5.12 14.07 -4.89
C ASP A 193 -5.74 13.67 -3.55
N VAL A 194 -5.59 12.39 -3.16
CA VAL A 194 -6.02 11.90 -1.84
C VAL A 194 -5.25 12.59 -0.72
N ILE A 195 -3.92 12.69 -0.84
CA ILE A 195 -3.07 13.31 0.18
C ILE A 195 -3.36 14.82 0.28
N ARG A 196 -3.65 15.52 -0.82
CA ARG A 196 -4.02 16.94 -0.79
C ARG A 196 -5.34 17.19 -0.04
N LYS A 197 -6.27 16.24 -0.09
CA LYS A 197 -7.55 16.32 0.63
C LYS A 197 -7.39 16.11 2.13
N TYR A 198 -6.45 15.26 2.54
CA TYR A 198 -6.24 14.88 3.95
C TYR A 198 -4.76 14.84 4.31
N PRO A 199 -4.02 15.95 4.16
CA PRO A 199 -2.57 15.95 4.26
C PRO A 199 -2.09 15.51 5.64
N GLU A 200 -2.82 15.79 6.70
CA GLU A 200 -2.49 15.42 8.08
C GLU A 200 -2.50 13.91 8.36
N GLN A 201 -3.08 13.11 7.47
CA GLN A 201 -3.30 11.67 7.67
C GLN A 201 -2.32 10.77 6.92
N TRP A 202 -1.53 11.31 6.00
CA TRP A 202 -0.49 10.55 5.33
C TRP A 202 0.77 10.44 6.19
N MET A 203 1.49 9.31 6.09
CA MET A 203 2.65 9.02 6.93
C MET A 203 3.92 9.79 6.50
N TRP A 204 3.97 11.10 6.78
CA TRP A 204 5.08 12.00 6.42
C TRP A 204 6.44 11.65 7.03
N PHE A 205 6.51 10.75 8.01
CA PHE A 205 7.77 10.34 8.66
C PHE A 205 8.70 9.53 7.74
N HIS A 206 8.21 9.04 6.62
CA HIS A 206 9.04 8.34 5.65
C HIS A 206 9.91 9.32 4.84
N ASP A 207 11.21 9.03 4.68
CA ASP A 207 12.12 9.80 3.80
C ASP A 207 11.81 9.58 2.31
N ARG A 208 10.65 10.09 1.90
CA ARG A 208 10.00 9.82 0.61
C ARG A 208 10.78 10.35 -0.58
N TRP A 209 11.50 11.45 -0.41
CA TRP A 209 12.32 12.10 -1.45
C TRP A 209 13.82 11.93 -1.25
N ASN A 210 14.26 11.08 -0.31
CA ASN A 210 15.68 10.82 -0.03
C ASN A 210 16.46 12.07 0.46
N ASN A 211 15.75 13.13 0.89
CA ASN A 211 16.31 14.40 1.33
C ASN A 211 17.26 14.21 2.52
N PHE A 212 16.87 13.36 3.47
CA PHE A 212 17.66 13.14 4.68
C PHE A 212 18.99 12.43 4.39
N ARG A 213 18.98 11.49 3.43
CA ARG A 213 20.23 10.82 3.01
C ARG A 213 21.16 11.77 2.28
N GLU A 214 20.62 12.65 1.44
CA GLU A 214 21.40 13.70 0.77
C GLU A 214 22.02 14.65 1.78
N TYR A 215 21.22 15.15 2.73
CA TYR A 215 21.71 15.98 3.83
C TYR A 215 22.86 15.31 4.61
N LYS A 216 22.70 14.03 4.99
CA LYS A 216 23.76 13.27 5.68
C LYS A 216 25.05 13.14 4.86
N LYS A 217 24.94 12.94 3.55
CA LYS A 217 26.12 12.91 2.66
C LYS A 217 26.84 14.25 2.65
N HIS A 218 26.09 15.35 2.57
CA HIS A 218 26.67 16.70 2.63
C HIS A 218 27.40 16.96 3.96
N LEU A 219 26.84 16.53 5.10
CA LEU A 219 27.51 16.65 6.40
C LEU A 219 28.83 15.87 6.47
N LYS A 220 28.85 14.61 6.02
CA LYS A 220 30.08 13.80 5.98
C LYS A 220 31.17 14.45 5.11
N ASN A 221 30.78 14.99 3.96
CA ASN A 221 31.71 15.64 3.04
C ASN A 221 32.29 16.96 3.60
N ARG A 222 31.59 17.62 4.53
CA ARG A 222 32.12 18.80 5.26
C ARG A 222 33.05 18.41 6.41
N GLY A 223 32.78 17.29 7.08
CA GLY A 223 33.62 16.78 8.17
C GLY A 223 34.99 16.27 7.72
N ASN A 224 35.10 15.72 6.52
CA ASN A 224 36.37 15.23 5.94
C ASN A 224 37.24 16.32 5.28
N LYS A 225 36.83 17.60 5.37
CA LYS A 225 37.57 18.76 4.85
C LYS A 225 38.26 19.59 5.96
N LYS A 226 38.33 19.04 7.18
CA LYS A 226 39.15 19.54 8.28
C LYS A 226 40.21 18.49 8.61
#